data_AF-A0A3D1BSW4-F1
#
_entry.id   AF-A0A3D1BSW4-F1
#
_cell.length_a   1.000
_cell.length_b   1.000
_cell.length_c   1.000
_cell.angle_alpha   90.00
_cell.angle_beta   90.00
_cell.angle_gamma   90.00
#
_symmetry.space_group_name_H-M   'P 1'
#
loop_
_entity.id
_entity.type
_entity.pdbx_description
1 polymer ?
#
loop_
_entity_poly.entity_id
_entity_poly.type
_entity_poly.pdbx_seq_one_letter_code
_entity_poly.pdbx_strand_id
1 'polypeptide(L)'
;MTSRERVLSAIDHKEPDKVPVDLGSNPSSGISAIAYGNLIDYLDKSHLPIAIYDVVQQLAEPDEEIIELFDIDVLDLGRTFNADPSDWHPTTLVNGRQALYPSWFNPEKNDEGEYFARNDSGEIIAKMPYKGTFFDQTVFPWIDGYPANNDTLDEAMSMVLWQAFAHSPWDKGGEEGFWDRLRSNTIKLREESGKAVMMVAGCNLFEWGTFIRRMDNFLMDLHLERASVEMMLDGFVERHLQSLERICSAVGDVADIIRFGDDLGMINGPFMDPQIYRDIFKPRHKIMTDYVKKHSKMKILLQCSMQLKNSTVIYDQVRRFSIDSI
;
A
#
# COMPACT_ATOMS: atom_id res chain seq x y z
N MET A 1 11.65 9.34 25.04
CA MET A 1 12.05 9.38 23.62
C MET A 1 10.95 10.12 22.86
N THR A 2 11.26 10.77 21.74
CA THR A 2 10.21 11.23 20.80
C THR A 2 9.55 10.02 20.14
N SER A 3 8.35 10.18 19.57
CA SER A 3 7.69 9.13 18.78
C SER A 3 8.60 8.58 17.68
N ARG A 4 9.28 9.48 16.96
CA ARG A 4 10.28 9.09 15.96
C ARG A 4 11.45 8.28 16.54
N GLU A 5 12.04 8.73 17.64
CA GLU A 5 13.15 8.01 18.30
C GLU A 5 12.72 6.62 18.79
N ARG A 6 11.51 6.50 19.32
CA ARG A 6 10.90 5.26 19.78
C ARG A 6 10.79 4.24 18.65
N VAL A 7 10.21 4.65 17.52
CA VAL A 7 10.05 3.81 16.33
C VAL A 7 11.40 3.38 15.78
N LEU A 8 12.33 4.32 15.58
CA LEU A 8 13.66 4.01 15.05
C LEU A 8 14.49 3.13 15.99
N SER A 9 14.33 3.28 17.32
CA SER A 9 14.98 2.40 18.30
C SER A 9 14.46 0.97 18.20
N ALA A 10 13.14 0.79 18.09
CA ALA A 10 12.52 -0.53 17.93
C ALA A 10 12.97 -1.21 16.63
N ILE A 11 12.99 -0.48 15.51
CA ILE A 11 13.49 -0.96 14.21
C ILE A 11 14.97 -1.38 14.30
N ASP A 12 15.78 -0.64 15.06
CA ASP A 12 17.20 -0.97 15.31
C ASP A 12 17.40 -2.08 16.37
N HIS A 13 16.33 -2.77 16.78
CA HIS A 13 16.34 -3.80 17.83
C HIS A 13 16.91 -3.32 19.17
N LYS A 14 16.66 -2.07 19.53
CA LYS A 14 16.98 -1.47 20.83
C LYS A 14 15.68 -1.25 21.61
N GLU A 15 15.70 -1.54 22.90
CA GLU A 15 14.54 -1.36 23.77
C GLU A 15 14.11 0.12 23.81
N PRO A 16 12.91 0.47 23.32
CA PRO A 16 12.39 1.83 23.41
C PRO A 16 11.79 2.11 24.81
N ASP A 17 11.39 3.36 25.05
CA ASP A 17 10.72 3.76 26.30
C ASP A 17 9.31 3.17 26.47
N LYS A 18 8.64 2.82 25.37
CA LYS A 18 7.40 2.01 25.31
C LYS A 18 7.25 1.38 23.93
N VAL A 19 6.30 0.45 23.78
CA VAL A 19 5.96 -0.15 22.48
C VAL A 19 5.48 0.94 21.50
N PRO A 20 6.09 1.05 20.29
CA PRO A 20 5.61 1.96 19.27
C PRO A 20 4.20 1.59 18.78
N VAL A 21 3.34 2.58 18.51
CA VAL A 21 1.97 2.37 18.06
C VAL A 21 1.76 2.96 16.67
N ASP A 22 1.09 2.21 15.80
CA ASP A 22 0.70 2.62 14.44
C ASP A 22 -0.81 2.43 14.24
N LEU A 23 -1.43 3.39 13.57
CA LEU A 23 -2.82 3.34 13.12
C LEU A 23 -2.92 4.19 11.84
N GLY A 24 -2.88 3.52 10.68
CA GLY A 24 -3.07 4.18 9.40
C GLY A 24 -1.84 4.89 8.83
N SER A 25 -0.61 4.55 9.23
CA SER A 25 0.58 5.01 8.50
C SER A 25 0.78 4.33 7.13
N ASN A 26 -0.01 3.29 6.87
CA ASN A 26 -0.12 2.58 5.59
C ASN A 26 -1.47 1.81 5.51
N PRO A 27 -1.93 1.40 4.32
CA PRO A 27 -3.22 0.69 4.16
C PRO A 27 -3.36 -0.58 5.02
N SER A 28 -2.28 -1.37 5.19
CA SER A 28 -2.34 -2.60 5.98
C SER A 28 -2.47 -2.36 7.49
N SER A 29 -2.12 -1.17 7.97
CA SER A 29 -2.33 -0.70 9.35
C SER A 29 -3.59 0.17 9.52
N GLY A 30 -4.35 0.36 8.44
CA GLY A 30 -5.50 1.24 8.41
C GLY A 30 -6.72 0.70 9.13
N ILE A 31 -7.79 1.49 9.11
CA ILE A 31 -9.07 1.15 9.72
C ILE A 31 -10.19 1.33 8.69
N SER A 32 -11.05 0.32 8.55
CA SER A 32 -12.23 0.42 7.67
C SER A 32 -13.07 1.64 8.05
N ALA A 33 -13.60 2.35 7.05
CA ALA A 33 -14.45 3.52 7.25
C ALA A 33 -15.68 3.23 8.14
N ILE A 34 -16.21 2.01 8.07
CA ILE A 34 -17.31 1.55 8.94
C ILE A 34 -16.83 1.44 10.39
N ALA A 35 -15.67 0.80 10.61
CA ALA A 35 -15.10 0.60 11.93
C ALA A 35 -14.65 1.93 12.55
N TYR A 36 -14.05 2.81 11.76
CA TYR A 36 -13.65 4.15 12.18
C TYR A 36 -14.87 4.99 12.57
N GLY A 37 -15.95 4.93 11.80
CA GLY A 37 -17.22 5.54 12.19
C GLY A 37 -17.70 5.07 13.56
N ASN A 38 -17.75 3.76 13.78
CA ASN A 38 -18.16 3.22 15.08
C ASN A 38 -17.22 3.66 16.22
N LEU A 39 -15.92 3.77 15.93
CA LEU A 39 -14.93 4.23 16.89
C LEU A 39 -15.16 5.69 17.30
N ILE A 40 -15.35 6.60 16.33
CA ILE A 40 -15.54 8.02 16.67
C ILE A 40 -16.88 8.25 17.38
N ASP A 41 -17.92 7.47 17.11
CA ASP A 41 -19.17 7.54 17.89
C ASP A 41 -18.98 7.05 19.32
N TYR A 42 -18.27 5.94 19.50
CA TYR A 42 -17.96 5.41 20.83
C TYR A 42 -17.15 6.39 21.69
N LEU A 43 -16.34 7.23 21.04
CA LEU A 43 -15.50 8.25 21.68
C LEU A 43 -16.19 9.62 21.81
N ASP A 44 -17.48 9.75 21.47
CA ASP A 44 -18.22 11.01 21.43
C ASP A 44 -17.55 12.08 20.51
N LYS A 45 -16.94 11.62 19.40
CA LYS A 45 -16.23 12.42 18.39
C LYS A 45 -16.89 12.37 17.00
N SER A 46 -18.23 12.23 16.94
CA SER A 46 -18.97 12.17 15.68
C SER A 46 -18.89 13.44 14.81
N HIS A 47 -18.24 14.52 15.30
CA HIS A 47 -17.91 15.71 14.50
C HIS A 47 -16.76 15.47 13.51
N LEU A 48 -15.95 14.42 13.73
CA LEU A 48 -14.83 14.09 12.87
C LEU A 48 -15.30 13.52 11.52
N PRO A 49 -14.63 13.88 10.42
CA PRO A 49 -14.97 13.37 9.10
C PRO A 49 -14.58 11.89 8.97
N ILE A 50 -15.25 11.18 8.05
CA ILE A 50 -14.83 9.85 7.60
C ILE A 50 -14.35 9.99 6.16
N ALA A 51 -13.07 10.31 6.01
CA ALA A 51 -12.41 10.48 4.71
C ALA A 51 -11.81 9.15 4.25
N ILE A 52 -12.31 8.59 3.15
CA ILE A 52 -11.90 7.28 2.64
C ILE A 52 -10.71 7.46 1.70
N TYR A 53 -9.49 7.44 2.23
CA TYR A 53 -8.27 7.70 1.44
C TYR A 53 -7.84 6.51 0.57
N ASP A 54 -8.09 5.28 1.04
CA ASP A 54 -7.96 4.07 0.24
C ASP A 54 -9.35 3.57 -0.15
N VAL A 55 -9.72 3.91 -1.38
CA VAL A 55 -11.02 3.60 -1.95
C VAL A 55 -11.19 2.13 -2.31
N VAL A 56 -10.10 1.39 -2.53
CA VAL A 56 -10.18 -0.05 -2.86
C VAL A 56 -10.60 -0.83 -1.62
N GLN A 57 -9.90 -0.62 -0.51
CA GLN A 57 -10.17 -1.31 0.75
C GLN A 57 -11.24 -0.64 1.61
N GLN A 58 -11.68 0.57 1.24
CA GLN A 58 -12.62 1.40 2.01
C GLN A 58 -12.07 1.77 3.40
N LEU A 59 -10.80 2.19 3.45
CA LEU A 59 -10.15 2.60 4.71
C LEU A 59 -10.28 4.09 4.93
N ALA A 60 -10.61 4.47 6.16
CA ALA A 60 -10.61 5.86 6.58
C ALA A 60 -9.21 6.32 6.95
N GLU A 61 -8.92 7.58 6.65
CA GLU A 61 -7.77 8.30 7.19
C GLU A 61 -8.09 8.72 8.64
N PRO A 62 -7.34 8.27 9.65
CA PRO A 62 -7.56 8.71 11.03
C PRO A 62 -7.30 10.21 11.18
N ASP A 63 -8.22 10.91 11.83
CA ASP A 63 -8.11 12.34 12.12
C ASP A 63 -7.01 12.60 13.16
N GLU A 64 -6.43 13.81 13.15
CA GLU A 64 -5.39 14.21 14.10
C GLU A 64 -5.84 14.09 15.57
N GLU A 65 -7.11 14.35 15.87
CA GLU A 65 -7.65 14.13 17.23
C GLU A 65 -7.56 12.65 17.65
N ILE A 66 -7.68 11.72 16.71
CA ILE A 66 -7.58 10.28 16.96
C ILE A 66 -6.12 9.84 17.05
N ILE A 67 -5.26 10.37 16.18
CA ILE A 67 -3.80 10.16 16.21
C ILE A 67 -3.23 10.57 17.57
N GLU A 68 -3.62 11.73 18.09
CA GLU A 68 -3.16 12.22 19.39
C GLU A 68 -3.78 11.45 20.56
N LEU A 69 -5.07 11.09 20.48
CA LEU A 69 -5.73 10.32 21.53
C LEU A 69 -5.09 8.95 21.76
N PHE A 70 -4.68 8.27 20.68
CA PHE A 70 -4.03 6.95 20.76
C PHE A 70 -2.50 7.02 20.82
N ASP A 71 -1.93 8.24 20.88
CA ASP A 71 -0.48 8.47 20.95
C ASP A 71 0.27 7.71 19.85
N ILE A 72 -0.25 7.82 18.61
CA ILE A 72 0.28 7.15 17.42
C ILE A 72 1.65 7.74 17.08
N ASP A 73 2.61 6.87 16.78
CA ASP A 73 4.03 7.20 16.65
C ASP A 73 4.51 7.37 15.20
N VAL A 74 3.70 6.94 14.24
CA VAL A 74 4.04 6.91 12.81
C VAL A 74 2.93 7.56 12.00
N LEU A 75 3.29 8.40 11.04
CA LEU A 75 2.36 9.03 10.11
C LEU A 75 2.64 8.59 8.67
N ASP A 76 1.57 8.40 7.90
CA ASP A 76 1.65 8.27 6.45
C ASP A 76 2.02 9.63 5.84
N LEU A 77 3.03 9.66 4.97
CA LEU A 77 3.35 10.84 4.18
C LEU A 77 2.21 11.21 3.21
N GLY A 78 1.44 10.23 2.74
CA GLY A 78 0.29 10.43 1.87
C GLY A 78 -0.74 11.40 2.43
N ARG A 79 -0.95 11.43 3.75
CA ARG A 79 -1.91 12.33 4.39
C ARG A 79 -1.64 13.82 4.22
N THR A 80 -0.46 14.17 3.69
CA THR A 80 -0.08 15.56 3.38
C THR A 80 -0.61 16.04 2.02
N PHE A 81 -1.26 15.16 1.27
CA PHE A 81 -1.99 15.46 0.04
C PHE A 81 -3.48 15.17 0.27
N ASN A 82 -4.33 15.69 -0.60
CA ASN A 82 -5.78 15.67 -0.43
C ASN A 82 -6.23 16.36 0.87
N ALA A 83 -5.54 17.43 1.28
CA ALA A 83 -5.77 18.12 2.54
C ALA A 83 -6.85 19.22 2.45
N ASP A 84 -7.24 19.63 1.24
CA ASP A 84 -8.25 20.66 1.06
C ASP A 84 -9.65 20.06 1.04
N PRO A 85 -10.68 20.73 1.60
CA PRO A 85 -12.06 20.23 1.52
C PRO A 85 -12.56 19.97 0.10
N SER A 86 -11.99 20.63 -0.92
CA SER A 86 -12.29 20.40 -2.34
C SER A 86 -11.74 19.09 -2.89
N ASP A 87 -10.78 18.47 -2.22
CA ASP A 87 -10.25 17.16 -2.57
C ASP A 87 -11.23 16.03 -2.23
N TRP A 88 -12.38 16.36 -1.62
CA TRP A 88 -13.34 15.40 -1.12
C TRP A 88 -14.77 15.70 -1.59
N HIS A 89 -15.56 14.65 -1.79
CA HIS A 89 -16.99 14.77 -2.04
C HIS A 89 -17.81 13.77 -1.20
N PRO A 90 -19.08 14.08 -0.89
CA PRO A 90 -19.92 13.20 -0.08
C PRO A 90 -20.19 11.85 -0.74
N THR A 91 -20.19 10.80 0.09
CA THR A 91 -20.65 9.46 -0.25
C THR A 91 -21.41 8.86 0.94
N THR A 92 -22.05 7.71 0.74
CA THR A 92 -22.77 6.99 1.80
C THR A 92 -22.25 5.56 1.90
N LEU A 93 -21.76 5.20 3.08
CA LEU A 93 -21.31 3.84 3.40
C LEU A 93 -22.48 2.85 3.37
N VAL A 94 -22.16 1.56 3.28
CA VAL A 94 -23.15 0.48 3.26
C VAL A 94 -24.09 0.46 4.47
N ASN A 95 -23.63 0.96 5.62
CA ASN A 95 -24.42 1.08 6.85
C ASN A 95 -25.26 2.37 6.92
N GLY A 96 -25.31 3.16 5.84
CA GLY A 96 -26.08 4.42 5.74
C GLY A 96 -25.37 5.66 6.28
N ARG A 97 -24.15 5.51 6.81
CA ARG A 97 -23.37 6.63 7.35
C ARG A 97 -22.79 7.51 6.25
N GLN A 98 -22.78 8.82 6.48
CA GLN A 98 -22.12 9.77 5.59
C GLN A 98 -20.59 9.66 5.73
N ALA A 99 -19.92 9.65 4.59
CA ALA A 99 -18.47 9.64 4.47
C ALA A 99 -18.05 10.51 3.28
N LEU A 100 -16.75 10.58 3.03
CA LEU A 100 -16.15 11.35 1.96
C LEU A 100 -15.30 10.44 1.07
N TYR A 101 -15.46 10.57 -0.24
CA TYR A 101 -14.53 10.02 -1.22
C TYR A 101 -13.62 11.11 -1.77
N PRO A 102 -12.41 10.78 -2.22
CA PRO A 102 -11.58 11.70 -2.98
C PRO A 102 -12.34 12.18 -4.22
N SER A 103 -12.20 13.46 -4.59
CA SER A 103 -12.93 14.10 -5.69
C SER A 103 -12.75 13.43 -7.05
N TRP A 104 -11.62 12.73 -7.23
CA TRP A 104 -11.32 11.95 -8.43
C TRP A 104 -12.03 10.59 -8.48
N PHE A 105 -12.47 10.02 -7.35
CA PHE A 105 -13.06 8.67 -7.31
C PHE A 105 -14.58 8.69 -7.35
N ASN A 106 -15.16 8.40 -8.52
CA ASN A 106 -16.59 8.53 -8.77
C ASN A 106 -17.21 7.21 -9.25
N PRO A 107 -17.44 6.21 -8.36
CA PRO A 107 -18.02 4.93 -8.77
C PRO A 107 -19.51 5.05 -9.14
N GLU A 108 -19.92 4.34 -10.18
CA GLU A 108 -21.30 4.28 -10.66
C GLU A 108 -22.09 3.22 -9.89
N LYS A 109 -23.28 3.57 -9.40
CA LYS A 109 -24.20 2.61 -8.74
C LYS A 109 -25.29 2.15 -9.69
N ASN A 110 -25.52 0.84 -9.80
CA ASN A 110 -26.63 0.30 -10.58
C ASN A 110 -27.92 0.15 -9.74
N ASP A 111 -29.02 -0.25 -10.40
CA ASP A 111 -30.33 -0.47 -9.77
C ASP A 111 -30.32 -1.60 -8.72
N GLU A 112 -29.39 -2.54 -8.83
CA GLU A 112 -29.18 -3.65 -7.89
C GLU A 112 -28.38 -3.22 -6.65
N GLY A 113 -27.89 -1.97 -6.63
CA GLY A 113 -27.12 -1.39 -5.54
C GLY A 113 -25.65 -1.81 -5.49
N GLU A 114 -25.13 -2.38 -6.57
CA GLU A 114 -23.71 -2.63 -6.79
C GLU A 114 -23.01 -1.37 -7.30
N TYR A 115 -21.74 -1.22 -6.97
CA TYR A 115 -20.90 -0.12 -7.46
C TYR A 115 -19.86 -0.64 -8.45
N PHE A 116 -19.60 0.16 -9.48
CA PHE A 116 -18.59 -0.11 -10.50
C PHE A 116 -17.66 1.09 -10.63
N ALA A 117 -16.36 0.84 -10.68
CA ALA A 117 -15.37 1.88 -10.92
C ALA A 117 -14.67 1.62 -12.27
N ARG A 118 -14.49 2.71 -13.02
CA ARG A 118 -13.88 2.67 -14.35
C ARG A 118 -12.47 3.26 -14.31
N ASN A 119 -11.59 2.76 -15.16
CA ASN A 119 -10.31 3.39 -15.44
C ASN A 119 -10.50 4.58 -16.41
N ASP A 120 -9.39 5.26 -16.74
CA ASP A 120 -9.38 6.42 -17.63
C ASP A 120 -9.87 6.12 -19.06
N SER A 121 -9.80 4.86 -19.52
CA SER A 121 -10.35 4.44 -20.80
C SER A 121 -11.85 4.12 -20.77
N GLY A 122 -12.48 4.19 -19.60
CA GLY A 122 -13.91 3.92 -19.39
C GLY A 122 -14.25 2.44 -19.18
N GLU A 123 -13.26 1.56 -19.07
CA GLU A 123 -13.45 0.14 -18.79
C GLU A 123 -13.75 -0.10 -17.31
N ILE A 124 -14.70 -0.99 -17.01
CA ILE A 124 -15.00 -1.40 -15.63
C ILE A 124 -13.90 -2.34 -15.14
N ILE A 125 -13.05 -1.84 -14.26
CA ILE A 125 -11.92 -2.60 -13.69
C ILE A 125 -12.12 -2.99 -12.23
N ALA A 126 -13.11 -2.41 -11.55
CA ALA A 126 -13.47 -2.80 -10.19
C ALA A 126 -14.97 -2.80 -9.93
N LYS A 127 -15.39 -3.69 -9.02
CA LYS A 127 -16.77 -3.86 -8.58
C LYS A 127 -16.84 -3.99 -7.06
N MET A 128 -17.73 -3.26 -6.43
CA MET A 128 -18.16 -3.54 -5.05
C MET A 128 -19.59 -4.09 -5.10
N PRO A 129 -19.81 -5.37 -4.73
CA PRO A 129 -21.14 -5.98 -4.81
C PRO A 129 -22.14 -5.32 -3.85
N TYR A 130 -23.43 -5.59 -4.04
CA TYR A 130 -24.45 -5.11 -3.10
C TYR A 130 -24.12 -5.58 -1.68
N LYS A 131 -24.09 -4.64 -0.74
CA LYS A 131 -23.63 -4.82 0.66
C LYS A 131 -22.14 -5.17 0.85
N GLY A 132 -21.35 -5.10 -0.21
CA GLY A 132 -19.89 -5.21 -0.13
C GLY A 132 -19.28 -4.06 0.67
N THR A 133 -18.07 -4.27 1.16
CA THR A 133 -17.32 -3.29 1.98
C THR A 133 -15.94 -2.99 1.39
N PHE A 134 -15.68 -3.39 0.16
CA PHE A 134 -14.45 -3.14 -0.60
C PHE A 134 -14.72 -3.38 -2.09
N PHE A 135 -13.84 -2.86 -2.95
CA PHE A 135 -13.87 -3.08 -4.39
C PHE A 135 -12.98 -4.27 -4.77
N ASP A 136 -13.54 -5.21 -5.52
CA ASP A 136 -12.82 -6.33 -6.13
C ASP A 136 -12.42 -5.99 -7.57
N GLN A 137 -11.27 -6.52 -8.00
CA GLN A 137 -10.84 -6.44 -9.39
C GLN A 137 -11.76 -7.24 -10.32
N THR A 138 -12.11 -6.67 -11.48
CA THR A 138 -12.90 -7.37 -12.51
C THR A 138 -12.11 -7.76 -13.76
N VAL A 139 -10.93 -7.18 -13.96
CA VAL A 139 -10.09 -7.38 -15.15
C VAL A 139 -8.74 -7.99 -14.77
N PHE A 140 -8.28 -9.02 -15.50
CA PHE A 140 -6.97 -9.64 -15.33
C PHE A 140 -6.27 -9.62 -16.70
N PRO A 141 -5.42 -8.61 -16.97
CA PRO A 141 -4.91 -8.28 -18.30
C PRO A 141 -4.39 -9.45 -19.14
N TRP A 142 -3.66 -10.35 -18.49
CA TRP A 142 -2.99 -11.44 -19.16
C TRP A 142 -3.61 -12.77 -18.78
N ILE A 143 -4.90 -12.83 -18.43
CA ILE A 143 -5.56 -14.06 -17.96
C ILE A 143 -5.39 -15.26 -18.91
N ASP A 144 -5.39 -15.03 -20.22
CA ASP A 144 -5.32 -16.07 -21.25
C ASP A 144 -3.89 -16.47 -21.67
N GLY A 145 -2.86 -15.77 -21.16
CA GLY A 145 -1.47 -16.10 -21.42
C GLY A 145 -0.53 -14.89 -21.30
N TYR A 146 0.76 -15.15 -21.22
CA TYR A 146 1.78 -14.09 -21.21
C TYR A 146 2.03 -13.58 -22.64
N PRO A 147 2.29 -12.27 -22.81
CA PRO A 147 2.85 -11.75 -24.05
C PRO A 147 4.27 -12.27 -24.28
N ALA A 148 4.80 -12.09 -25.50
CA ALA A 148 6.14 -12.53 -25.85
C ALA A 148 7.26 -11.72 -25.16
N ASN A 149 6.94 -10.52 -24.66
CA ASN A 149 7.84 -9.58 -24.01
C ASN A 149 7.04 -8.63 -23.10
N ASN A 150 7.72 -7.70 -22.43
CA ASN A 150 7.09 -6.75 -21.49
C ASN A 150 6.60 -5.44 -22.14
N ASP A 151 6.47 -5.36 -23.46
CA ASP A 151 6.11 -4.10 -24.15
C ASP A 151 4.70 -3.62 -23.76
N THR A 152 3.79 -4.54 -23.42
CA THR A 152 2.40 -4.24 -23.00
C THR A 152 2.23 -4.25 -21.48
N LEU A 153 3.31 -4.31 -20.70
CA LEU A 153 3.21 -4.42 -19.24
C LEU A 153 2.62 -3.15 -18.60
N ASP A 154 2.94 -1.96 -19.12
CA ASP A 154 2.37 -0.72 -18.59
C ASP A 154 0.85 -0.60 -18.84
N GLU A 155 0.39 -1.07 -20.01
CA GLU A 155 -1.03 -1.17 -20.33
C GLU A 155 -1.72 -2.20 -19.43
N ALA A 156 -1.08 -3.34 -19.16
CA ALA A 156 -1.60 -4.33 -18.22
C ALA A 156 -1.70 -3.76 -16.80
N MET A 157 -0.68 -3.04 -16.34
CA MET A 157 -0.66 -2.44 -15.01
C MET A 157 -1.73 -1.36 -14.83
N SER A 158 -2.06 -0.59 -15.87
CA SER A 158 -3.11 0.45 -15.79
C SER A 158 -4.53 -0.10 -15.65
N MET A 159 -4.75 -1.38 -15.98
CA MET A 159 -6.03 -2.07 -15.79
C MET A 159 -6.18 -2.69 -14.39
N VAL A 160 -5.13 -2.68 -13.56
CA VAL A 160 -5.18 -3.19 -12.18
C VAL A 160 -5.70 -2.10 -11.25
N LEU A 161 -6.76 -2.42 -10.48
CA LEU A 161 -7.45 -1.40 -9.66
C LEU A 161 -6.55 -0.72 -8.62
N TRP A 162 -5.57 -1.44 -8.07
CA TRP A 162 -4.62 -0.89 -7.10
C TRP A 162 -3.71 0.20 -7.68
N GLN A 163 -3.50 0.16 -8.99
CA GLN A 163 -2.74 1.17 -9.73
C GLN A 163 -3.63 2.29 -10.24
N ALA A 164 -4.82 1.94 -10.76
CA ALA A 164 -5.76 2.92 -11.28
C ALA A 164 -6.41 3.77 -10.19
N PHE A 165 -6.58 3.22 -8.99
CA PHE A 165 -7.19 3.88 -7.83
C PHE A 165 -6.19 3.96 -6.67
N ALA A 166 -4.92 4.25 -6.99
CA ALA A 166 -3.87 4.37 -6.00
C ALA A 166 -4.22 5.46 -4.97
N HIS A 167 -4.02 5.18 -3.69
CA HIS A 167 -4.24 6.15 -2.63
C HIS A 167 -3.15 7.23 -2.63
N SER A 168 -3.40 8.29 -1.85
CA SER A 168 -2.44 9.36 -1.61
C SER A 168 -1.07 8.86 -1.10
N PRO A 169 0.07 9.38 -1.58
CA PRO A 169 0.21 10.54 -2.47
C PRO A 169 0.20 10.18 -3.97
N TRP A 170 -0.01 8.92 -4.32
CA TRP A 170 0.23 8.40 -5.66
C TRP A 170 -0.83 8.79 -6.69
N ASP A 171 -2.05 9.09 -6.24
CA ASP A 171 -3.10 9.72 -7.04
C ASP A 171 -2.68 11.08 -7.63
N LYS A 172 -1.66 11.73 -7.03
CA LYS A 172 -1.07 12.99 -7.49
C LYS A 172 0.29 12.84 -8.17
N GLY A 173 0.77 11.60 -8.36
CA GLY A 173 2.14 11.31 -8.82
C GLY A 173 2.49 11.84 -10.22
N GLY A 174 1.48 12.09 -11.06
CA GLY A 174 1.63 12.65 -12.41
C GLY A 174 1.61 14.19 -12.48
N GLU A 175 1.35 14.89 -11.37
CA GLU A 175 1.22 16.35 -11.37
C GLU A 175 2.58 17.07 -11.44
N GLU A 176 2.61 18.25 -12.06
CA GLU A 176 3.77 19.12 -12.07
C GLU A 176 4.14 19.53 -10.63
N GLY A 177 5.44 19.48 -10.30
CA GLY A 177 5.95 19.81 -8.97
C GLY A 177 5.64 18.77 -7.88
N PHE A 178 5.10 17.59 -8.23
CA PHE A 178 4.79 16.52 -7.27
C PHE A 178 5.97 16.19 -6.35
N TRP A 179 7.17 15.98 -6.90
CA TRP A 179 8.35 15.58 -6.11
C TRP A 179 8.86 16.69 -5.18
N ASP A 180 8.78 17.95 -5.60
CA ASP A 180 9.15 19.09 -4.76
C ASP A 180 8.17 19.23 -3.59
N ARG A 181 6.87 19.05 -3.86
CA ARG A 181 5.81 19.05 -2.86
C ARG A 181 5.94 17.87 -1.90
N LEU A 182 6.23 16.67 -2.41
CA LEU A 182 6.48 15.48 -1.59
C LEU A 182 7.62 15.75 -0.59
N ARG A 183 8.73 16.34 -1.07
CA ARG A 183 9.86 16.70 -0.21
C ARG A 183 9.49 17.76 0.83
N SER A 184 8.88 18.87 0.42
CA SER A 184 8.53 19.96 1.34
C SER A 184 7.53 19.51 2.40
N ASN A 185 6.52 18.72 2.00
CA ASN A 185 5.55 18.11 2.90
C ASN A 185 6.22 17.16 3.89
N THR A 186 7.16 16.32 3.45
CA THR A 186 7.89 15.39 4.34
C THR A 186 8.66 16.15 5.42
N ILE A 187 9.39 17.20 5.04
CA ILE A 187 10.15 18.03 5.98
C ILE A 187 9.20 18.67 6.99
N LYS A 188 8.14 19.32 6.50
CA LYS A 188 7.15 19.98 7.35
C LYS A 188 6.47 19.01 8.32
N LEU A 189 5.97 17.87 7.82
CA LEU A 189 5.29 16.86 8.63
C LEU A 189 6.19 16.35 9.75
N ARG A 190 7.47 16.09 9.43
CA ARG A 190 8.46 15.63 10.42
C ARG A 190 8.76 16.69 11.48
N GLU A 191 8.94 17.95 11.08
CA GLU A 191 9.25 19.07 11.99
C GLU A 191 8.08 19.40 12.91
N GLU A 192 6.86 19.39 12.40
CA GLU A 192 5.66 19.78 13.14
C GLU A 192 5.14 18.67 14.06
N SER A 193 5.23 17.39 13.65
CA SER A 193 4.66 16.27 14.43
C SER A 193 5.65 15.63 15.43
N GLY A 194 6.95 15.62 15.13
CA GLY A 194 7.93 14.84 15.89
C GLY A 194 7.74 13.31 15.82
N LYS A 195 6.85 12.83 14.96
CA LYS A 195 6.54 11.40 14.71
C LYS A 195 7.42 10.84 13.61
N ALA A 196 7.50 9.51 13.49
CA ALA A 196 8.17 8.87 12.35
C ALA A 196 7.32 9.06 11.09
N VAL A 197 7.95 9.31 9.95
CA VAL A 197 7.24 9.46 8.66
C VAL A 197 7.47 8.24 7.78
N MET A 198 6.38 7.59 7.37
CA MET A 198 6.37 6.43 6.47
C MET A 198 5.93 6.83 5.07
N MET A 199 6.60 6.27 4.05
CA MET A 199 6.18 6.35 2.65
C MET A 199 5.88 4.94 2.12
N VAL A 200 4.69 4.74 1.55
CA VAL A 200 4.35 3.50 0.83
C VAL A 200 4.93 3.59 -0.57
N ALA A 201 5.76 2.63 -1.00
CA ALA A 201 6.40 2.65 -2.33
C ALA A 201 5.94 1.53 -3.28
N GLY A 202 4.93 0.76 -2.88
CA GLY A 202 4.54 -0.46 -3.60
C GLY A 202 5.64 -1.52 -3.47
N CYS A 203 6.33 -1.82 -4.58
CA CYS A 203 7.41 -2.82 -4.67
C CYS A 203 7.00 -4.26 -4.40
N ASN A 204 5.72 -4.58 -4.56
CA ASN A 204 5.21 -5.94 -4.60
C ASN A 204 5.62 -6.66 -5.89
N LEU A 205 5.78 -7.97 -5.81
CA LEU A 205 6.10 -8.83 -6.94
C LEU A 205 5.10 -9.97 -7.05
N PHE A 206 4.83 -10.67 -5.94
CA PHE A 206 3.86 -11.75 -5.94
C PHE A 206 2.44 -11.21 -6.18
N GLU A 207 2.02 -10.19 -5.44
CA GLU A 207 0.69 -9.60 -5.62
C GLU A 207 0.43 -9.13 -7.05
N TRP A 208 1.39 -8.43 -7.66
CA TRP A 208 1.31 -7.99 -9.05
C TRP A 208 1.09 -9.15 -10.03
N GLY A 209 1.78 -10.28 -9.81
CA GLY A 209 1.51 -11.49 -10.59
C GLY A 209 0.07 -11.98 -10.44
N THR A 210 -0.48 -11.94 -9.22
CA THR A 210 -1.88 -12.31 -8.98
C THR A 210 -2.88 -11.32 -9.59
N PHE A 211 -2.52 -10.03 -9.68
CA PHE A 211 -3.37 -9.00 -10.28
C PHE A 211 -3.38 -9.08 -11.81
N ILE A 212 -2.27 -9.47 -12.44
CA ILE A 212 -2.19 -9.58 -13.90
C ILE A 212 -2.72 -10.91 -14.41
N ARG A 213 -2.39 -12.02 -13.74
CA ARG A 213 -2.69 -13.37 -14.22
C ARG A 213 -3.92 -14.00 -13.59
N ARG A 214 -4.45 -13.41 -12.51
CA ARG A 214 -5.36 -14.02 -11.53
C ARG A 214 -4.61 -15.03 -10.64
N MET A 215 -4.98 -15.08 -9.36
CA MET A 215 -4.28 -15.85 -8.33
C MET A 215 -4.10 -17.34 -8.68
N ASP A 216 -5.16 -18.01 -9.14
CA ASP A 216 -5.15 -19.44 -9.49
C ASP A 216 -4.18 -19.74 -10.63
N ASN A 217 -4.23 -18.96 -11.71
CA ASN A 217 -3.29 -19.06 -12.82
C ASN A 217 -1.86 -18.78 -12.36
N PHE A 218 -1.64 -17.69 -11.63
CA PHE A 218 -0.29 -17.30 -11.23
C PHE A 218 0.37 -18.36 -10.35
N LEU A 219 -0.37 -18.95 -9.41
CA LEU A 219 0.15 -20.04 -8.56
C LEU A 219 0.54 -21.28 -9.37
N MET A 220 -0.19 -21.61 -10.43
CA MET A 220 0.19 -22.68 -11.36
C MET A 220 1.41 -22.28 -12.20
N ASP A 221 1.45 -21.05 -12.70
CA ASP A 221 2.53 -20.51 -13.54
C ASP A 221 3.89 -20.55 -12.83
N LEU A 222 3.94 -20.39 -11.49
CA LEU A 222 5.17 -20.53 -10.71
C LEU A 222 5.89 -21.87 -10.95
N HIS A 223 5.15 -22.91 -11.34
CA HIS A 223 5.65 -24.26 -11.57
C HIS A 223 5.73 -24.62 -13.06
N LEU A 224 4.80 -24.10 -13.87
CA LEU A 224 4.62 -24.51 -15.26
C LEU A 224 5.24 -23.52 -16.27
N GLU A 225 5.27 -22.23 -15.92
CA GLU A 225 5.59 -21.12 -16.84
C GLU A 225 6.70 -20.24 -16.28
N ARG A 226 7.70 -20.86 -15.64
CA ARG A 226 8.74 -20.16 -14.87
C ARG A 226 9.46 -19.05 -15.65
N ALA A 227 9.78 -19.28 -16.92
CA ALA A 227 10.45 -18.28 -17.75
C ALA A 227 9.58 -17.03 -17.97
N SER A 228 8.28 -17.23 -18.18
CA SER A 228 7.29 -16.17 -18.37
C SER A 228 7.07 -15.38 -17.07
N VAL A 229 7.01 -16.07 -15.93
CA VAL A 229 6.97 -15.46 -14.60
C VAL A 229 8.21 -14.60 -14.37
N GLU A 230 9.40 -15.15 -14.58
CA GLU A 230 10.67 -14.43 -14.39
C GLU A 230 10.75 -13.18 -15.28
N MET A 231 10.37 -13.29 -16.56
CA MET A 231 10.30 -12.16 -17.49
C MET A 231 9.37 -11.05 -16.97
N MET A 232 8.15 -11.39 -16.57
CA MET A 232 7.18 -10.42 -16.05
C MET A 232 7.71 -9.74 -14.78
N LEU A 233 8.27 -10.52 -13.85
CA LEU A 233 8.80 -9.99 -12.60
C LEU A 233 10.01 -9.07 -12.82
N ASP A 234 10.86 -9.36 -13.81
CA ASP A 234 11.95 -8.45 -14.20
C ASP A 234 11.41 -7.12 -14.74
N GLY A 235 10.33 -7.16 -15.53
CA GLY A 235 9.63 -5.96 -15.98
C GLY A 235 9.07 -5.11 -14.84
N PHE A 236 8.56 -5.75 -13.76
CA PHE A 236 8.17 -5.02 -12.55
C PHE A 236 9.36 -4.42 -11.82
N VAL A 237 10.46 -5.16 -11.67
CA VAL A 237 11.67 -4.64 -11.01
C VAL A 237 12.20 -3.40 -11.72
N GLU A 238 12.21 -3.37 -13.05
CA GLU A 238 12.62 -2.20 -13.82
C GLU A 238 11.78 -0.96 -13.47
N ARG A 239 10.46 -1.09 -13.42
CA ARG A 239 9.52 0.00 -13.10
C ARG A 239 9.62 0.42 -11.64
N HIS A 240 9.68 -0.54 -10.72
CA HIS A 240 9.87 -0.27 -9.30
C HIS A 240 11.19 0.44 -9.05
N LEU A 241 12.28 0.09 -9.73
CA LEU A 241 13.57 0.79 -9.61
C LEU A 241 13.48 2.25 -10.10
N GLN A 242 12.77 2.53 -11.19
CA GLN A 242 12.55 3.90 -11.65
C GLN A 242 11.79 4.73 -10.61
N SER A 243 10.76 4.15 -10.00
CA SER A 243 10.01 4.78 -8.91
C SER A 243 10.89 4.99 -7.67
N LEU A 244 11.65 3.96 -7.27
CA LEU A 244 12.57 4.02 -6.12
C LEU A 244 13.68 5.05 -6.33
N GLU A 245 14.20 5.23 -7.54
CA GLU A 245 15.16 6.28 -7.86
C GLU A 245 14.61 7.67 -7.54
N ARG A 246 13.38 7.96 -7.99
CA ARG A 246 12.71 9.24 -7.74
C ARG A 246 12.38 9.43 -6.27
N ILE A 247 11.87 8.40 -5.60
CA ILE A 247 11.56 8.42 -4.16
C ILE A 247 12.83 8.68 -3.34
N CYS A 248 13.91 7.91 -3.57
CA CYS A 248 15.15 8.09 -2.82
C CYS A 248 15.77 9.47 -3.04
N SER A 249 15.69 9.98 -4.28
CA SER A 249 16.18 11.33 -4.60
C SER A 249 15.36 12.43 -3.92
N ALA A 250 14.04 12.28 -3.85
CA ALA A 250 13.14 13.29 -3.31
C ALA A 250 13.12 13.31 -1.78
N VAL A 251 13.02 12.14 -1.14
CA VAL A 251 12.74 12.02 0.30
C VAL A 251 13.66 11.05 1.05
N GLY A 252 14.63 10.42 0.39
CA GLY A 252 15.44 9.37 1.00
C GLY A 252 16.33 9.81 2.17
N ASP A 253 16.58 11.10 2.34
CA ASP A 253 17.31 11.68 3.47
C ASP A 253 16.41 12.21 4.60
N VAL A 254 15.10 12.34 4.35
CA VAL A 254 14.15 13.02 5.25
C VAL A 254 13.03 12.12 5.77
N ALA A 255 12.53 11.18 4.97
CA ALA A 255 11.59 10.15 5.40
C ALA A 255 12.30 9.09 6.25
N ASP A 256 11.56 8.47 7.17
CA ASP A 256 12.14 7.52 8.12
C ASP A 256 11.99 6.07 7.66
N ILE A 257 10.83 5.74 7.08
CA ILE A 257 10.47 4.38 6.69
C ILE A 257 9.94 4.38 5.26
N ILE A 258 10.38 3.40 4.47
CA ILE A 258 9.78 3.05 3.20
C ILE A 258 9.15 1.66 3.30
N ARG A 259 7.85 1.59 3.01
CA ARG A 259 7.09 0.35 3.08
C ARG A 259 7.03 -0.31 1.71
N PHE A 260 7.51 -1.55 1.65
CA PHE A 260 7.27 -2.48 0.55
C PHE A 260 6.06 -3.33 0.92
N GLY A 261 5.18 -3.58 -0.05
CA GLY A 261 4.15 -4.62 0.08
C GLY A 261 4.58 -5.88 -0.62
N ASP A 262 4.30 -7.03 -0.04
CA ASP A 262 4.08 -8.26 -0.81
C ASP A 262 3.44 -9.32 0.10
N ASP A 263 2.20 -9.71 -0.20
CA ASP A 263 1.45 -10.69 0.60
C ASP A 263 1.84 -12.13 0.24
N LEU A 264 2.95 -12.57 0.82
CA LEU A 264 3.55 -13.89 0.59
C LEU A 264 2.94 -15.00 1.47
N GLY A 265 2.08 -14.63 2.42
CA GLY A 265 1.55 -15.51 3.46
C GLY A 265 0.04 -15.75 3.40
N MET A 266 -0.37 -16.93 3.84
CA MET A 266 -1.73 -17.35 4.12
C MET A 266 -1.89 -17.66 5.61
N ILE A 267 -3.13 -17.97 6.03
CA ILE A 267 -3.44 -18.39 7.41
C ILE A 267 -2.54 -19.54 7.88
N ASN A 268 -2.27 -20.52 7.01
CA ASN A 268 -1.57 -21.76 7.38
C ASN A 268 -0.10 -21.82 6.95
N GLY A 269 0.45 -20.79 6.30
CA GLY A 269 1.82 -20.80 5.76
C GLY A 269 1.96 -19.99 4.47
N PRO A 270 3.09 -20.08 3.75
CA PRO A 270 3.31 -19.31 2.53
C PRO A 270 2.43 -19.76 1.36
N PHE A 271 2.14 -18.83 0.43
CA PHE A 271 1.44 -19.13 -0.84
C PHE A 271 2.20 -20.09 -1.75
N MET A 272 3.52 -20.19 -1.58
CA MET A 272 4.41 -20.98 -2.40
C MET A 272 5.44 -21.71 -1.55
N ASP A 273 6.06 -22.75 -2.10
CA ASP A 273 7.19 -23.40 -1.45
C ASP A 273 8.31 -22.37 -1.19
N PRO A 274 8.94 -22.35 0.00
CA PRO A 274 10.03 -21.41 0.30
C PRO A 274 11.18 -21.43 -0.73
N GLN A 275 11.41 -22.55 -1.41
CA GLN A 275 12.41 -22.65 -2.47
C GLN A 275 12.01 -21.86 -3.72
N ILE A 276 10.72 -21.86 -4.09
CA ILE A 276 10.20 -21.03 -5.20
C ILE A 276 10.43 -19.55 -4.88
N TYR A 277 10.13 -19.13 -3.65
CA TYR A 277 10.43 -17.77 -3.22
C TYR A 277 11.92 -17.44 -3.36
N ARG A 278 12.81 -18.32 -2.87
CA ARG A 278 14.27 -18.13 -2.94
C ARG A 278 14.80 -18.02 -4.37
N ASP A 279 14.21 -18.78 -5.28
CA ASP A 279 14.71 -18.89 -6.64
C ASP A 279 14.16 -17.78 -7.54
N ILE A 280 12.90 -17.37 -7.33
CA ILE A 280 12.18 -16.45 -8.24
C ILE A 280 12.10 -15.04 -7.64
N PHE A 281 11.58 -14.89 -6.42
CA PHE A 281 11.23 -13.57 -5.88
C PHE A 281 12.38 -12.92 -5.09
N LYS A 282 13.10 -13.71 -4.32
CA LYS A 282 14.20 -13.29 -3.44
C LYS A 282 15.30 -12.49 -4.15
N PRO A 283 15.81 -12.89 -5.33
CA PRO A 283 16.82 -12.12 -6.03
C PRO A 283 16.31 -10.73 -6.45
N ARG A 284 15.03 -10.63 -6.82
CA ARG A 284 14.38 -9.41 -7.28
C ARG A 284 14.08 -8.43 -6.13
N HIS A 285 13.56 -8.94 -5.02
CA HIS A 285 13.47 -8.17 -3.77
C HIS A 285 14.83 -7.66 -3.31
N LYS A 286 15.90 -8.46 -3.45
CA LYS A 286 17.26 -8.02 -3.11
C LYS A 286 17.71 -6.82 -3.95
N ILE A 287 17.46 -6.82 -5.25
CA ILE A 287 17.82 -5.71 -6.14
C ILE A 287 17.19 -4.40 -5.63
N MET A 288 15.89 -4.41 -5.35
CA MET A 288 15.15 -3.22 -4.89
C MET A 288 15.59 -2.77 -3.49
N THR A 289 15.75 -3.70 -2.54
CA THR A 289 16.15 -3.38 -1.17
C THR A 289 17.59 -2.89 -1.07
N ASP A 290 18.52 -3.47 -1.85
CA ASP A 290 19.91 -2.99 -1.94
C ASP A 290 19.95 -1.56 -2.51
N TYR A 291 19.11 -1.25 -3.50
CA TYR A 291 19.01 0.09 -4.05
C TYR A 291 18.64 1.11 -2.97
N VAL A 292 17.55 0.87 -2.23
CA VAL A 292 17.10 1.77 -1.16
C VAL A 292 18.19 1.97 -0.10
N LYS A 293 18.86 0.89 0.32
CA LYS A 293 19.96 0.96 1.31
C LYS A 293 21.15 1.78 0.85
N LYS A 294 21.45 1.74 -0.45
CA LYS A 294 22.57 2.47 -1.04
C LYS A 294 22.25 3.94 -1.25
N HIS A 295 20.98 4.26 -1.52
CA HIS A 295 20.56 5.58 -2.00
C HIS A 295 19.69 6.38 -1.02
N SER A 296 19.40 5.84 0.16
CA SER A 296 18.59 6.52 1.19
C SER A 296 19.04 6.14 2.61
N LYS A 297 18.49 6.84 3.60
CA LYS A 297 18.58 6.51 5.03
C LYS A 297 17.30 5.86 5.56
N MET A 298 16.30 5.66 4.70
CA MET A 298 15.01 5.09 5.09
C MET A 298 15.19 3.64 5.53
N LYS A 299 14.47 3.27 6.59
CA LYS A 299 14.32 1.88 7.03
C LYS A 299 13.31 1.17 6.14
N ILE A 300 13.62 -0.06 5.75
CA ILE A 300 12.73 -0.82 4.86
C ILE A 300 11.81 -1.68 5.72
N LEU A 301 10.52 -1.42 5.63
CA LEU A 301 9.46 -2.27 6.19
C LEU A 301 8.86 -3.12 5.06
N LEU A 302 9.08 -4.43 5.08
CA LEU A 302 8.30 -5.34 4.22
C LEU A 302 7.04 -5.77 4.97
N GLN A 303 5.90 -5.30 4.50
CA GLN A 303 4.61 -5.76 4.99
C GLN A 303 4.18 -7.00 4.20
N CYS A 304 3.82 -8.05 4.94
CA CYS A 304 3.31 -9.30 4.40
C CYS A 304 2.23 -9.85 5.35
N SER A 305 1.01 -10.03 4.86
CA SER A 305 -0.09 -10.62 5.62
C SER A 305 0.20 -12.07 6.00
N MET A 306 0.14 -12.42 7.28
CA MET A 306 0.20 -13.82 7.77
C MET A 306 -0.24 -13.92 9.24
N GLN A 307 -0.86 -15.04 9.63
CA GLN A 307 -1.18 -15.32 11.02
C GLN A 307 0.07 -15.85 11.78
N LEU A 308 0.37 -15.28 12.95
CA LEU A 308 1.60 -15.49 13.74
C LEU A 308 1.98 -16.96 14.04
N LYS A 309 1.06 -17.94 13.97
CA LYS A 309 1.35 -19.32 14.36
C LYS A 309 2.42 -20.01 13.51
N ASN A 310 2.63 -19.57 12.25
CA ASN A 310 3.63 -20.14 11.33
C ASN A 310 4.58 -19.07 10.76
N SER A 311 4.70 -17.91 11.43
CA SER A 311 5.41 -16.76 10.86
C SER A 311 6.89 -16.99 10.61
N THR A 312 7.50 -17.93 11.32
CA THR A 312 8.92 -18.26 11.26
C THR A 312 9.38 -18.71 9.87
N VAL A 313 8.54 -19.37 9.07
CA VAL A 313 8.97 -19.92 7.77
C VAL A 313 9.27 -18.81 6.75
N ILE A 314 8.35 -17.85 6.61
CA ILE A 314 8.55 -16.66 5.75
C ILE A 314 9.53 -15.71 6.41
N TYR A 315 9.41 -15.48 7.73
CA TYR A 315 10.32 -14.63 8.47
C TYR A 315 11.78 -15.10 8.32
N ASP A 316 12.08 -16.39 8.34
CA ASP A 316 13.44 -16.89 8.09
C ASP A 316 13.91 -16.69 6.64
N GLN A 317 12.99 -16.65 5.67
CA GLN A 317 13.33 -16.32 4.28
C GLN A 317 13.63 -14.83 4.11
N VAL A 318 12.84 -13.99 4.78
CA VAL A 318 12.84 -12.53 4.68
C VAL A 318 13.92 -11.90 5.58
N ARG A 319 14.11 -12.37 6.82
CA ARG A 319 15.11 -11.89 7.78
C ARG A 319 16.56 -12.16 7.36
N ARG A 320 16.77 -13.10 6.43
CA ARG A 320 18.08 -13.27 5.77
C ARG A 320 18.41 -12.13 4.79
N PHE A 321 17.48 -11.21 4.58
CA PHE A 321 17.74 -9.85 4.13
C PHE A 321 17.74 -8.95 5.35
N SER A 322 18.63 -7.95 5.38
CA SER A 322 18.55 -6.85 6.33
C SER A 322 17.36 -5.93 5.98
N ILE A 323 16.16 -6.48 5.94
CA ILE A 323 14.91 -5.72 6.04
C ILE A 323 14.81 -5.39 7.52
N ASP A 324 14.71 -4.11 7.83
CA ASP A 324 14.70 -3.62 9.20
C ASP A 324 13.26 -3.80 9.74
N SER A 325 12.85 -5.05 10.00
CA SER A 325 11.52 -5.36 10.51
C SER A 325 11.51 -5.37 12.05
N ILE A 326 10.50 -4.74 12.66
CA ILE A 326 10.16 -4.89 14.08
C ILE A 326 9.65 -6.31 14.35
#